data_AF-A0A7L0LPR1-F1
#
_entry.id   AF-A0A7L0LPR1-F1
#
_cell.length_a   1.000
_cell.length_b   1.000
_cell.length_c   1.000
_cell.angle_alpha   90.00
_cell.angle_beta   90.00
_cell.angle_gamma   90.00
#
_symmetry.space_group_name_H-M   'P 1'
#
loop_
_entity.id
_entity.type
_entity.pdbx_description
1 polymer ?
#
loop_
_entity_poly.entity_id
_entity_poly.type
_entity_poly.pdbx_seq_one_letter_code
_entity_poly.pdbx_strand_id
1 'polypeptide(L)'
;RFWIQTQFISAELMDDQLLLLLESLERKIVSQQLMLVRTHITLGSFQGEAGAMLLSFPHEDEQKLTVALVELSGVQLQEDGSAVPRDQSFEAMAALFVALYTLKLLSC
;
A
#
# COMPACT_ATOMS: atom_id res chain seq x y z
N ARG A 1 -13.67 21.90 2.99
CA ARG A 1 -12.71 21.54 1.91
C ARG A 1 -11.85 20.32 2.27
N PHE A 2 -11.44 20.12 3.53
CA PHE A 2 -10.75 18.88 3.96
C PHE A 2 -11.66 17.62 3.93
N TRP A 3 -12.94 17.78 4.27
CA TRP A 3 -13.92 16.69 4.37
C TRP A 3 -14.28 15.98 3.05
N ILE A 4 -14.13 16.64 1.89
CA ILE A 4 -14.49 16.04 0.59
C ILE A 4 -13.40 15.06 0.13
N GLN A 5 -12.15 15.31 0.51
CA GLN A 5 -11.02 14.45 0.10
C GLN A 5 -11.01 13.13 0.87
N THR A 6 -11.48 13.13 2.13
CA THR A 6 -11.55 11.93 2.97
C THR A 6 -12.61 10.93 2.48
N GLN A 7 -13.69 11.40 1.86
CA GLN A 7 -14.72 10.53 1.26
C GLN A 7 -14.22 9.77 0.03
N PHE A 8 -13.32 10.36 -0.77
CA PHE A 8 -12.77 9.67 -1.94
C PHE A 8 -11.86 8.51 -1.54
N ILE A 9 -11.00 8.68 -0.53
CA ILE A 9 -10.08 7.62 -0.09
C ILE A 9 -10.87 6.42 0.47
N SER A 10 -11.94 6.67 1.24
CA SER A 10 -12.82 5.63 1.78
C SER A 10 -13.70 4.96 0.73
N ALA A 11 -13.99 5.62 -0.41
CA ALA A 11 -14.76 5.02 -1.49
C ALA A 11 -13.92 4.03 -2.31
N GLU A 12 -12.62 4.28 -2.41
CA GLU A 12 -11.67 3.45 -3.16
C GLU A 12 -10.99 2.36 -2.31
N LEU A 13 -10.89 2.56 -0.99
CA LEU A 13 -10.37 1.53 -0.08
C LEU A 13 -11.49 0.66 0.49
N MET A 14 -11.30 -0.66 0.44
CA MET A 14 -12.21 -1.61 1.08
C MET A 14 -12.08 -1.56 2.63
N ASP A 15 -13.15 -1.93 3.34
CA ASP A 15 -13.14 -2.01 4.82
C ASP A 15 -11.96 -2.85 5.36
N ASP A 16 -11.62 -3.93 4.66
CA ASP A 16 -10.47 -4.78 4.97
C ASP A 16 -9.14 -4.03 4.84
N GLN A 17 -8.98 -3.13 3.87
CA GLN A 17 -7.78 -2.31 3.73
C GLN A 17 -7.64 -1.29 4.86
N LEU A 18 -8.75 -0.73 5.35
CA LEU A 18 -8.73 0.19 6.48
C LEU A 18 -8.27 -0.50 7.77
N LEU A 19 -8.72 -1.74 8.01
CA LEU A 19 -8.28 -2.56 9.14
C LEU A 19 -6.78 -2.86 9.07
N LEU A 20 -6.29 -3.27 7.90
CA LEU A 20 -4.86 -3.53 7.69
C LEU A 20 -4.01 -2.26 7.87
N LEU A 21 -4.51 -1.09 7.45
CA LEU A 21 -3.83 0.19 7.67
C LEU A 21 -3.72 0.57 9.15
N LEU A 22 -4.73 0.26 9.96
CA LEU A 22 -4.67 0.44 11.42
C LEU A 22 -3.65 -0.52 12.05
N GLU A 23 -3.62 -1.78 11.62
CA GLU A 23 -2.63 -2.74 12.09
C GLU A 23 -1.20 -2.34 11.68
N SER A 24 -1.01 -1.83 10.47
CA SER A 24 0.27 -1.25 10.03
C SER A 24 0.76 -0.13 10.94
N LEU A 25 -0.18 0.70 11.40
CA LEU A 25 0.11 1.81 12.30
C LEU A 25 0.58 1.29 13.67
N GLU A 26 -0.14 0.34 14.25
CA GLU A 26 0.21 -0.28 15.53
C GLU A 26 1.58 -0.98 15.48
N ARG A 27 1.87 -1.68 14.37
CA ARG A 27 3.14 -2.36 14.11
C ARG A 27 4.28 -1.42 13.69
N LYS A 28 4.00 -0.12 13.49
CA LYS A 28 4.97 0.93 13.11
C LYS A 28 5.65 0.69 11.75
N ILE A 29 4.98 0.01 10.82
CA ILE A 29 5.52 -0.33 9.49
C ILE A 29 5.05 0.61 8.36
N VAL A 30 4.18 1.59 8.67
CA VAL A 30 3.64 2.56 7.69
C VAL A 30 4.71 3.24 6.84
N SER A 31 5.89 3.54 7.43
CA SER A 31 6.97 4.23 6.70
C SER A 31 7.61 3.35 5.62
N GLN A 32 7.75 2.05 5.89
CA GLN A 32 8.30 1.07 4.94
C GLN A 32 7.29 0.81 3.82
N GLN A 33 6.02 0.65 4.17
CA GLN A 33 4.92 0.48 3.21
C GLN A 33 4.77 1.68 2.28
N LEU A 34 4.82 2.90 2.82
CA LEU A 34 4.76 4.12 2.02
C LEU A 34 5.90 4.19 1.00
N MET A 35 7.12 3.80 1.38
CA MET A 35 8.26 3.78 0.48
C MET A 35 8.06 2.78 -0.66
N LEU A 36 7.57 1.58 -0.36
CA LEU A 36 7.24 0.55 -1.36
C LEU A 36 6.15 1.03 -2.32
N VAL A 37 5.04 1.56 -1.80
CA VAL A 37 3.94 2.05 -2.64
C VAL A 37 4.38 3.23 -3.51
N ARG A 38 5.24 4.10 -2.98
CA ARG A 38 5.79 5.24 -3.73
C ARG A 38 6.67 4.80 -4.90
N THR A 39 7.55 3.82 -4.70
CA THR A 39 8.42 3.33 -5.78
C THR A 39 7.60 2.71 -6.90
N HIS A 40 6.54 1.98 -6.57
CA HIS A 40 5.60 1.44 -7.54
C HIS A 40 4.89 2.50 -8.39
N ILE A 41 4.32 3.52 -7.75
CA ILE A 41 3.63 4.60 -8.48
C ILE A 41 4.59 5.39 -9.36
N THR A 42 5.82 5.63 -8.88
CA THR A 42 6.78 6.51 -9.57
C THR A 42 7.46 5.83 -10.76
N LEU A 43 7.76 4.54 -10.66
CA LEU A 43 8.43 3.79 -11.73
C LEU A 43 7.48 3.37 -12.86
N GLY A 44 6.17 3.40 -12.63
CA GLY A 44 5.16 2.94 -13.60
C GLY A 44 5.33 1.47 -14.01
N SER A 45 6.22 0.75 -13.32
CA SER A 45 6.64 -0.60 -13.62
C SER A 45 6.79 -1.33 -12.29
N PHE A 46 6.15 -2.49 -12.22
CA PHE A 46 6.22 -3.41 -11.10
C PHE A 46 7.33 -4.46 -11.30
N GLN A 47 8.36 -4.18 -12.12
CA GLN A 47 9.42 -5.15 -12.42
C GLN A 47 10.62 -4.98 -11.48
N GLY A 48 11.06 -6.08 -10.87
CA GLY A 48 12.41 -6.28 -10.31
C GLY A 48 12.71 -5.67 -8.94
N GLU A 49 12.30 -4.42 -8.66
CA GLU A 49 12.68 -3.75 -7.39
C GLU A 49 11.68 -3.98 -6.24
N ALA A 50 10.43 -4.29 -6.58
CA ALA A 50 9.33 -4.49 -5.64
C ALA A 50 9.53 -5.71 -4.72
N GLY A 51 9.89 -6.85 -5.31
CA GLY A 51 10.20 -8.07 -4.58
C GLY A 51 11.35 -7.87 -3.59
N ALA A 52 12.38 -7.11 -3.97
CA ALA A 52 13.49 -6.78 -3.07
C ALA A 52 13.05 -5.90 -1.88
N MET A 53 12.09 -4.99 -2.07
CA MET A 53 11.54 -4.18 -0.97
C MET A 53 10.61 -4.99 -0.06
N LEU A 54 9.90 -6.00 -0.57
CA LEU A 54 9.13 -6.91 0.28
C LEU A 54 10.02 -7.76 1.21
N LEU A 55 11.24 -8.08 0.78
CA LEU A 55 12.25 -8.73 1.62
C LEU A 55 12.86 -7.81 2.69
N SER A 56 12.57 -6.50 2.64
CA SER A 56 13.07 -5.55 3.64
C SER A 56 12.25 -5.53 4.93
N PHE A 57 11.11 -6.22 4.97
CA PHE A 57 10.32 -6.38 6.18
C PHE A 57 10.97 -7.39 7.13
N PRO A 58 11.21 -7.04 8.40
CA PRO A 58 11.92 -7.91 9.34
C PRO A 58 11.09 -9.12 9.78
N HIS A 59 9.76 -9.05 9.66
CA HIS A 59 8.84 -10.10 10.08
C HIS A 59 7.91 -10.54 8.94
N GLU A 60 7.73 -11.85 8.80
CA GLU A 60 6.88 -12.46 7.77
C GLU A 60 5.43 -11.94 7.82
N ASP A 61 4.90 -11.69 9.01
CA ASP A 61 3.54 -11.15 9.17
C ASP A 61 3.42 -9.71 8.65
N GLU A 62 4.46 -8.88 8.80
CA GLU A 62 4.47 -7.51 8.27
C GLU A 62 4.58 -7.50 6.73
N GLN A 63 5.33 -8.46 6.19
CA GLN A 63 5.39 -8.71 4.76
C GLN A 63 4.01 -9.13 4.22
N LYS A 64 3.37 -10.13 4.84
CA LYS A 64 2.02 -10.61 4.44
C LYS A 64 0.98 -9.50 4.53
N LEU A 65 1.02 -8.69 5.58
CA LEU A 65 0.14 -7.54 5.74
C LEU A 65 0.33 -6.54 4.59
N THR A 66 1.58 -6.22 4.24
CA THR A 66 1.91 -5.31 3.14
C THR A 66 1.46 -5.86 1.78
N VAL A 67 1.69 -7.15 1.55
CA VAL A 67 1.19 -7.86 0.35
C VAL A 67 -0.32 -7.72 0.25
N ALA A 68 -1.06 -8.00 1.32
CA ALA A 68 -2.51 -7.89 1.33
C ALA A 68 -2.99 -6.46 1.00
N LEU A 69 -2.37 -5.42 1.57
CA LEU A 69 -2.73 -4.02 1.25
C LEU A 69 -2.57 -3.69 -0.24
N VAL A 70 -1.44 -4.11 -0.82
CA VAL A 70 -1.14 -3.89 -2.24
C VAL A 70 -2.07 -4.71 -3.13
N GLU A 71 -2.37 -5.95 -2.76
CA GLU A 71 -3.24 -6.81 -3.56
C GLU A 71 -4.70 -6.37 -3.56
N LEU A 72 -5.20 -5.95 -2.39
CA LEU A 72 -6.51 -5.32 -2.26
C LEU A 72 -6.59 -4.00 -3.01
N SER A 73 -5.46 -3.37 -3.36
CA SER A 73 -5.39 -2.18 -4.22
C SER A 73 -5.38 -2.51 -5.72
N GLY A 74 -5.81 -3.72 -6.10
CA GLY A 74 -5.95 -4.12 -7.49
C GLY A 74 -4.62 -4.51 -8.16
N VAL A 75 -3.60 -4.87 -7.40
CA VAL A 75 -2.34 -5.40 -7.93
C VAL A 75 -2.25 -6.90 -7.63
N GLN A 76 -1.64 -7.70 -8.48
CA GLN A 76 -1.29 -9.09 -8.16
C GLN A 76 0.21 -9.21 -8.05
N LEU A 77 0.70 -9.65 -6.89
CA LEU A 77 2.12 -9.95 -6.72
C LEU A 77 2.40 -11.37 -7.18
N GLN A 78 3.49 -11.52 -7.94
CA GLN A 78 3.95 -12.79 -8.48
C GLN A 78 5.07 -13.36 -7.62
N GLU A 79 5.28 -14.67 -7.69
CA GLU A 79 6.33 -15.37 -6.93
C GLU A 79 7.74 -14.84 -7.25
N ASP A 80 7.95 -14.30 -8.46
CA ASP A 80 9.20 -13.69 -8.89
C ASP A 80 9.40 -12.24 -8.40
N GLY A 81 8.46 -11.72 -7.59
CA GLY A 81 8.48 -10.37 -7.06
C GLY A 81 8.04 -9.30 -8.06
N SER A 82 7.60 -9.69 -9.25
CA SER A 82 6.90 -8.78 -10.15
C SER A 82 5.47 -8.53 -9.69
N ALA A 83 4.83 -7.49 -10.21
CA ALA A 83 3.41 -7.31 -10.01
C ALA A 83 2.67 -6.99 -11.31
N VAL A 84 1.42 -7.43 -11.37
CA VAL A 84 0.55 -7.25 -12.53
C VAL A 84 -0.65 -6.42 -12.10
N PRO A 85 -0.92 -5.27 -12.74
CA PRO A 85 -2.12 -4.50 -12.46
C PRO A 85 -3.38 -5.28 -12.88
N ARG A 86 -4.41 -5.24 -12.04
CA ARG A 86 -5.78 -5.66 -12.35
C ARG A 86 -6.65 -4.41 -12.64
N ASP A 87 -7.94 -4.61 -12.82
CA ASP A 87 -8.88 -3.51 -13.10
C ASP A 87 -8.82 -2.41 -12.01
N GLN A 88 -8.76 -1.14 -12.43
CA GLN A 88 -8.74 0.06 -11.55
C GLN A 88 -7.57 0.12 -10.54
N SER A 89 -6.45 -0.56 -10.82
CA SER A 89 -5.31 -0.64 -9.89
C SER A 89 -4.63 0.70 -9.61
N PHE A 90 -4.71 1.68 -10.53
CA PHE A 90 -4.01 2.95 -10.37
C PHE A 90 -4.68 3.84 -9.32
N GLU A 91 -6.00 4.00 -9.42
CA GLU A 91 -6.81 4.79 -8.48
C GLU A 91 -6.72 4.22 -7.07
N ALA A 92 -6.86 2.90 -6.92
CA ALA A 92 -6.74 2.22 -5.63
C ALA A 92 -5.32 2.33 -5.04
N MET A 93 -4.26 2.16 -5.83
CA MET A 93 -2.88 2.37 -5.36
C MET A 93 -2.60 3.82 -4.98
N ALA A 94 -3.15 4.79 -5.71
CA ALA A 94 -3.05 6.20 -5.36
C ALA A 94 -3.78 6.50 -4.05
N ALA A 95 -4.97 5.91 -3.83
CA ALA A 95 -5.70 6.01 -2.56
C ALA A 95 -4.90 5.41 -1.40
N LEU A 96 -4.30 4.23 -1.59
CA LEU A 96 -3.41 3.59 -0.61
C LEU A 96 -2.20 4.48 -0.28
N PHE A 97 -1.56 5.07 -1.29
CA PHE A 97 -0.45 6.01 -1.09
C PHE A 97 -0.86 7.21 -0.23
N VAL A 98 -1.98 7.84 -0.54
CA VAL A 98 -2.48 9.01 0.21
C VAL A 98 -2.83 8.62 1.65
N ALA A 99 -3.42 7.44 1.85
CA ALA A 99 -3.73 6.93 3.19
C ALA A 99 -2.45 6.71 4.01
N LEU A 100 -1.46 5.99 3.47
CA LEU A 100 -0.17 5.75 4.12
C LEU A 100 0.59 7.05 4.41
N TYR A 101 0.56 8.02 3.48
CA TYR A 101 1.18 9.32 3.67
C TYR A 101 0.48 10.11 4.79
N THR A 102 -0.85 10.09 4.82
CA THR A 102 -1.64 10.74 5.87
C THR A 102 -1.35 10.12 7.23
N LEU A 103 -1.34 8.79 7.33
CA LEU A 103 -1.00 8.07 8.56
C LEU A 103 0.43 8.42 9.00
N LYS A 104 1.40 8.45 8.09
CA LYS A 104 2.77 8.86 8.43
C LYS A 104 2.83 10.26 9.05
N LEU A 105 2.07 11.22 8.54
CA LEU A 105 2.02 12.58 9.08
C LEU A 105 1.34 12.65 10.46
N LEU A 106 0.31 11.84 10.68
CA LEU A 106 -0.43 11.81 11.96
C LEU A 106 0.29 11.02 13.06
N SER A 107 1.23 10.16 12.67
CA SER A 107 1.99 9.29 13.58
C SER A 107 3.35 9.88 13.99
N CYS A 108 3.54 11.18 13.74
CA CYS A 108 4.72 11.95 14.10
C CYS A 108 4.76 12.30 15.59
#